data_AF-A0A355GEX6-F1
#
_entry.id   AF-A0A355GEX6-F1
#
_cell.length_a   1.000
_cell.length_b   1.000
_cell.length_c   1.000
_cell.angle_alpha   90.00
_cell.angle_beta   90.00
_cell.angle_gamma   90.00
#
_symmetry.space_group_name_H-M   'P 1'
#
loop_
_entity.id
_entity.type
_entity.pdbx_description
1 polymer ?
#
loop_
_entity_poly.entity_id
_entity_poly.type
_entity_poly.pdbx_seq_one_letter_code
_entity_poly.pdbx_strand_id
1 'polypeptide(L)' 'SRAKADAIMSVGFIDVTCPPSSCYAAYNQLKGKKQVINKPLMGHAAPGDIHKAFIDAVKEHVKEQAGK' A
#
# COMPACT_ATOMS: atom_id res chain seq x y z
N SER A 1 -3.00 -13.26 8.90
CA SER A 1 -2.19 -12.09 9.30
C SER A 1 -2.58 -11.65 10.71
N ARG A 2 -1.60 -11.15 11.49
CA ARG A 2 -1.80 -10.50 12.79
C ARG A 2 -2.21 -9.02 12.67
N ALA A 3 -2.01 -8.42 11.49
CA ALA A 3 -2.40 -7.03 11.23
C ALA A 3 -3.93 -6.93 11.12
N LYS A 4 -4.53 -6.14 12.03
CA LYS A 4 -5.96 -5.82 12.05
C LYS A 4 -6.28 -4.41 11.52
N ALA A 5 -5.27 -3.58 11.35
CA ALA A 5 -5.40 -2.23 10.81
C ALA A 5 -5.69 -2.25 9.30
N ASP A 6 -6.21 -1.14 8.79
CA ASP A 6 -6.33 -0.88 7.37
C ASP A 6 -4.94 -0.68 6.75
N ALA A 7 -4.83 -0.91 5.44
CA ALA A 7 -3.55 -0.95 4.75
C ALA A 7 -3.60 -0.35 3.34
N ILE A 8 -2.50 0.30 2.97
CA ILE A 8 -2.20 0.74 1.61
C ILE A 8 -0.84 0.17 1.20
N MET A 9 -0.75 -0.33 -0.02
CA MET A 9 0.51 -0.77 -0.63
C MET A 9 0.64 -0.21 -2.05
N SER A 10 1.88 -0.08 -2.54
CA SER A 10 2.17 0.12 -3.96
C SER A 10 3.00 -1.05 -4.47
N VAL A 11 2.79 -1.44 -5.73
CA VAL A 11 3.53 -2.54 -6.35
C VAL A 11 3.99 -2.12 -7.75
N GLY A 12 5.30 -2.12 -7.94
CA GLY A 12 5.93 -1.93 -9.24
C GLY A 12 6.08 -3.26 -9.97
N PHE A 13 5.55 -3.41 -11.20
CA PHE A 13 5.54 -4.72 -11.87
C PHE A 13 6.89 -5.12 -12.46
N ILE A 14 7.82 -4.17 -12.60
CA ILE A 14 9.19 -4.42 -13.04
C ILE A 14 10.20 -4.31 -11.88
N ASP A 15 9.73 -4.34 -10.62
CA ASP A 15 10.61 -4.36 -9.44
C ASP A 15 11.29 -5.74 -9.33
N VAL A 16 12.61 -5.75 -9.47
CA VAL A 16 13.47 -6.95 -9.31
C VAL A 16 14.05 -7.10 -7.91
N THR A 17 14.00 -6.05 -7.08
CA THR A 17 14.45 -6.05 -5.69
C THR A 17 13.38 -6.69 -4.79
N CYS A 18 12.13 -6.28 -4.99
CA CYS A 18 10.96 -6.81 -4.30
C CYS A 18 9.93 -7.29 -5.33
N PRO A 19 10.06 -8.52 -5.86
CA PRO A 19 9.21 -9.01 -6.94
C PRO A 19 7.72 -8.84 -6.65
N PRO A 20 6.88 -8.51 -7.66
CA PRO A 20 5.43 -8.31 -7.46
C PRO A 20 4.77 -9.48 -6.75
N SER A 21 5.22 -10.72 -7.03
CA SER A 21 4.72 -11.93 -6.37
C SER A 21 4.91 -11.91 -4.85
N SER A 22 6.05 -11.43 -4.33
CA SER A 22 6.30 -11.36 -2.88
C SER A 22 5.46 -10.25 -2.24
N CYS A 23 5.34 -9.09 -2.91
CA CYS A 23 4.48 -8.00 -2.47
C CYS A 23 3.01 -8.42 -2.41
N TYR A 24 2.49 -9.11 -3.42
CA TYR A 24 1.13 -9.64 -3.41
C TYR A 24 0.93 -10.78 -2.42
N ALA A 25 1.94 -11.63 -2.19
CA ALA A 25 1.88 -12.63 -1.12
C ALA A 25 1.65 -11.96 0.25
N ALA A 26 2.35 -10.86 0.55
CA ALA A 26 2.13 -10.08 1.76
C ALA A 26 0.74 -9.40 1.78
N TYR A 27 0.37 -8.70 0.70
CA TYR A 27 -0.92 -8.01 0.57
C TYR A 27 -2.11 -8.97 0.75
N ASN A 28 -2.05 -10.16 0.16
CA ASN A 28 -3.12 -11.16 0.24
C ASN A 28 -3.36 -11.66 1.66
N GLN A 29 -2.34 -11.64 2.52
CA GLN A 29 -2.48 -12.05 3.91
C GLN A 29 -3.15 -11.00 4.81
N LEU A 30 -3.12 -9.71 4.44
CA LEU A 30 -3.72 -8.61 5.20
C LEU A 30 -5.25 -8.77 5.33
N LYS A 31 -5.78 -8.42 6.52
CA LYS A 31 -7.17 -8.67 6.93
C LYS A 31 -8.03 -7.41 7.13
N GLY A 32 -7.43 -6.25 7.39
CA GLY A 32 -8.16 -4.97 7.42
C GLY A 32 -8.58 -4.51 6.02
N LYS A 33 -9.26 -3.36 5.91
CA LYS A 33 -9.55 -2.77 4.60
C LYS A 33 -8.22 -2.47 3.93
N LYS A 34 -8.07 -2.94 2.70
CA LYS A 34 -6.77 -2.87 2.02
C LYS A 34 -6.92 -2.38 0.59
N GLN A 35 -5.99 -1.54 0.17
CA GLN A 35 -5.91 -1.02 -1.19
C GLN A 35 -4.49 -1.15 -1.73
N VAL A 36 -4.36 -1.30 -3.05
CA VAL A 36 -3.08 -1.45 -3.73
C VAL A 36 -3.01 -0.53 -4.95
N ILE A 37 -1.89 0.18 -5.08
CA ILE A 37 -1.59 1.02 -6.24
C ILE A 37 -0.65 0.24 -7.16
N ASN A 38 -1.17 -0.18 -8.30
CA ASN A 38 -0.39 -0.91 -9.29
C ASN A 38 0.35 0.05 -10.22
N LYS A 39 1.66 -0.16 -10.40
CA LYS A 39 2.50 0.64 -11.29
C LYS A 39 3.24 -0.27 -12.27
N PRO A 40 2.66 -0.52 -13.46
CA PRO A 40 3.22 -1.48 -14.42
C PRO A 40 4.67 -1.19 -14.83
N LEU A 41 5.04 0.09 -14.96
CA LEU A 41 6.36 0.51 -15.43
C LEU A 41 7.31 0.91 -14.30
N MET A 42 6.94 0.69 -13.04
CA MET A 42 7.77 1.08 -11.89
C MET A 42 8.60 -0.11 -11.40
N GLY A 43 9.88 0.15 -11.15
CA GLY A 43 10.78 -0.77 -10.44
C GLY A 43 10.72 -0.57 -8.92
N HIS A 44 11.87 -0.66 -8.26
CA HIS A 44 12.01 -0.38 -6.83
C HIS A 44 12.02 1.14 -6.56
N ALA A 45 10.85 1.76 -6.53
CA ALA A 45 10.73 3.21 -6.37
C ALA A 45 9.44 3.65 -5.64
N ALA A 46 9.45 4.88 -5.12
CA ALA A 46 8.30 5.54 -4.51
C ALA A 46 8.14 6.96 -5.08
N PRO A 47 7.60 7.11 -6.31
CA PRO A 47 7.37 8.42 -6.93
C PRO A 47 6.39 9.28 -6.12
N GLY A 48 6.41 10.59 -6.37
CA GLY A 48 5.69 11.58 -5.56
C GLY A 48 4.17 11.37 -5.49
N ASP A 49 3.56 10.80 -6.52
CA ASP A 49 2.14 10.46 -6.54
C ASP A 49 1.80 9.30 -5.59
N ILE A 50 2.67 8.28 -5.50
CA ILE A 50 2.55 7.21 -4.51
C ILE A 50 2.74 7.74 -3.10
N HIS A 51 3.77 8.58 -2.90
CA HIS A 51 4.01 9.20 -1.60
C HIS A 51 2.80 10.01 -1.13
N LYS A 52 2.23 10.83 -2.03
CA LYS A 52 1.02 11.60 -1.76
C LYS A 52 -0.16 10.69 -1.40
N ALA A 53 -0.40 9.62 -2.16
CA ALA A 53 -1.49 8.69 -1.89
C ALA A 53 -1.39 8.03 -0.51
N PHE A 54 -0.17 7.71 -0.05
CA PHE A 54 0.06 7.13 1.27
C PHE A 54 -0.25 8.15 2.38
N ILE A 55 0.21 9.39 2.21
CA ILE A 55 -0.07 10.47 3.16
C ILE A 55 -1.57 10.80 3.22
N ASP A 56 -2.25 10.80 2.08
CA ASP A 56 -3.69 11.06 2.03
C ASP A 56 -4.49 9.96 2.73
N ALA A 57 -4.12 8.68 2.55
CA ALA A 57 -4.71 7.56 3.27
C ALA A 57 -4.50 7.65 4.80
N VAL A 58 -3.30 8.07 5.24
CA VAL A 58 -3.04 8.31 6.67
C VAL A 58 -3.91 9.43 7.21
N LYS A 59 -4.02 10.56 6.49
CA LYS A 59 -4.86 11.69 6.90
C LYS A 59 -6.34 11.31 7.00
N GLU A 60 -6.84 10.52 6.04
CA GLU A 60 -8.21 10.02 6.06
C GLU A 60 -8.45 9.14 7.29
N HIS A 61 -7.57 8.18 7.56
CA HIS A 61 -7.65 7.34 8.76
C HIS A 61 -7.67 8.18 10.04
N VAL A 62 -6.79 9.19 10.16
CA VAL A 62 -6.75 10.07 11.33
C VAL A 62 -8.07 10.83 11.50
N LYS A 63 -8.67 11.34 10.43
CA LYS A 63 -9.98 12.01 10.49
C LYS A 63 -11.08 11.05 10.96
N GLU A 64 -11.11 9.84 10.43
CA GLU A 64 -12.07 8.81 10.85
C GLU A 64 -11.91 8.41 12.32
N GLN A 65 -10.69 8.39 12.86
CA GLN A 65 -10.45 8.09 14.28
C GLN A 65 -10.77 9.29 15.18
N ALA A 66 -10.51 10.53 14.74
CA ALA A 66 -10.82 11.72 15.51
C ALA A 66 -12.34 11.99 15.65
N GLY A 67 -13.14 11.43 14.75
CA GLY A 67 -14.61 11.50 14.80
C GLY A 67 -15.29 10.34 15.56
N LYS A 68 -14.51 9.41 16.13
CA LYS A 68 -14.99 8.31 16.99
C LYS A 68 -14.76 8.64 18.45
#